data_AF-A0A3C0N4G5-F1
#
_entry.id   AF-A0A3C0N4G5-F1
#
_cell.length_a   1.000
_cell.length_b   1.000
_cell.length_c   1.000
_cell.angle_alpha   90.00
_cell.angle_beta   90.00
_cell.angle_gamma   90.00
#
_symmetry.space_group_name_H-M   'P 1'
#
loop_
_entity.id
_entity.type
_entity.pdbx_description
1 polymer ?
#
loop_
_entity_poly.entity_id
_entity_poly.type
_entity_poly.pdbx_seq_one_letter_code
_entity_poly.pdbx_strand_id
1 'polypeptide(L)' 'MNKIQVQSGLSPEIYQQLQAYMTEQGLSETMAIEAIVSSYFADRPLEELTGRVGKVEQELSYLKRQLLAMRFRA' A
#
# COMPACT_ATOMS: atom_id res chain seq x y z
N MET A 1 2.41 17.22 27.84
CA MET A 1 2.21 16.28 26.72
C MET A 1 3.14 15.10 26.92
N ASN A 2 2.60 13.92 27.27
CA ASN A 2 3.41 12.72 27.49
C ASN A 2 3.92 12.21 26.14
N LYS A 3 5.25 12.17 25.97
CA LYS A 3 5.88 11.46 24.86
C LYS A 3 5.67 9.98 25.11
N ILE A 4 4.82 9.35 24.32
CA ILE A 4 4.69 7.88 24.31
C ILE A 4 6.06 7.36 23.85
N GLN A 5 6.86 6.83 24.77
CA GLN A 5 8.04 6.05 24.42
C GLN A 5 7.53 4.73 23.86
N VAL A 6 7.42 4.65 22.53
CA VAL A 6 7.19 3.38 21.84
C VAL A 6 8.49 2.60 21.99
N GLN A 7 8.56 1.66 22.93
CA GLN A 7 9.57 0.61 22.87
C GLN A 7 9.33 -0.12 21.55
N SER A 8 10.19 0.12 20.57
CA SER A 8 10.04 -0.42 19.23
C SER A 8 9.98 -1.94 19.35
N GLY A 9 8.84 -2.55 19.01
CA GLY A 9 8.69 -4.02 18.95
C GLY A 9 9.52 -4.68 17.84
N LEU A 10 10.62 -4.02 17.43
CA LEU A 10 11.56 -4.46 16.43
C LEU A 10 12.50 -5.47 17.06
N SER A 11 12.80 -6.53 16.35
CA SER A 11 13.85 -7.45 16.77
C SER A 11 15.20 -6.71 16.78
N PRO A 12 16.18 -7.18 17.58
CA PRO A 12 17.52 -6.59 17.62
C PRO A 12 18.16 -6.45 16.24
N GLU A 13 17.91 -7.41 15.34
CA GLU A 13 18.41 -7.42 13.96
C GLU A 13 17.81 -6.29 13.13
N ILE A 14 16.50 -6.05 13.25
CA ILE A 14 15.83 -4.96 12.53
C ILE A 14 16.29 -3.60 13.05
N TYR A 15 16.51 -3.48 14.36
CA TYR A 15 17.03 -2.24 14.94
C TYR A 15 18.47 -1.95 14.49
N GLN A 16 19.32 -2.98 14.37
CA GLN A 16 20.66 -2.83 13.80
C GLN A 16 20.63 -2.40 12.33
N GLN A 17 19.74 -2.97 11.53
CA GLN A 17 19.56 -2.56 10.13
C GLN A 17 19.08 -1.11 10.02
N LEU A 18 18.16 -0.68 10.88
CA LEU A 18 17.70 0.71 10.95
C LEU A 18 18.85 1.66 11.31
N GLN A 19 19.69 1.30 12.29
CA GLN A 19 20.85 2.10 12.68
C GLN A 19 21.89 2.21 11.56
N ALA A 20 22.17 1.12 10.85
CA ALA A 20 23.07 1.13 9.70
C ALA A 20 22.54 2.08 8.63
N TYR A 21 21.25 1.97 8.28
CA TYR A 21 20.61 2.85 7.32
C TYR A 21 20.62 4.33 7.75
N MET A 22 20.33 4.61 9.02
CA MET A 22 20.43 5.98 9.58
C MET A 22 21.84 6.55 9.44
N THR A 23 22.86 5.72 9.71
CA THR A 23 24.27 6.13 9.66
C THR A 23 24.72 6.37 8.23
N GLU A 24 24.39 5.46 7.31
CA GLU A 24 24.73 5.55 5.89
C GLU A 24 24.10 6.77 5.22
N GLN A 25 22.86 7.09 5.58
CA GLN A 25 22.10 8.18 4.96
C GLN A 25 22.20 9.50 5.74
N GLY A 26 22.87 9.51 6.90
CA GLY A 26 22.94 10.69 7.78
C GLY A 26 21.57 11.15 8.28
N LEU A 27 20.64 10.21 8.49
CA LEU A 27 19.26 10.48 8.85
C LEU A 27 19.01 10.34 10.35
N SER A 28 18.10 11.16 10.86
CA SER A 28 17.50 10.89 12.17
C SER A 28 16.61 9.65 12.08
N GLU A 29 16.37 8.99 13.22
CA GLU A 29 15.53 7.79 13.30
C GLU A 29 14.15 8.00 12.68
N THR A 30 13.52 9.15 12.98
CA THR A 30 12.22 9.51 12.42
C THR A 30 12.26 9.62 10.90
N MET A 31 13.27 10.29 10.33
CA MET A 31 13.40 10.45 8.88
C MET A 31 13.71 9.12 8.18
N ALA A 32 14.50 8.25 8.83
CA ALA A 32 14.80 6.92 8.31
C ALA A 32 13.54 6.04 8.27
N ILE A 33 12.74 6.06 9.34
CA ILE A 33 11.46 5.34 9.39
C ILE A 33 10.50 5.90 8.33
N GLU A 34 10.38 7.22 8.19
CA GLU A 34 9.54 7.86 7.17
C GLU A 34 9.95 7.50 5.74
N ALA A 35 11.26 7.42 5.46
CA ALA A 35 11.78 7.02 4.15
C ALA A 35 11.46 5.55 3.84
N ILE A 36 11.64 4.66 4.81
CA ILE A 36 11.32 3.22 4.67
C ILE A 36 9.82 3.01 4.50
N VAL A 37 8.99 3.71 5.27
CA VAL A 37 7.54 3.66 5.16
C VAL A 37 7.10 4.19 3.79
N SER A 38 7.65 5.33 3.36
CA SER A 38 7.31 5.93 2.07
C SER A 38 7.71 5.04 0.89
N SER A 39 8.86 4.37 0.95
CA SER A 39 9.25 3.42 -0.10
C SER A 39 8.38 2.16 -0.10
N TYR A 40 8.01 1.64 1.08
CA TYR A 40 7.12 0.49 1.19
C TYR A 40 5.72 0.75 0.61
N PHE A 41 5.19 1.96 0.83
CA PHE A 41 3.88 2.37 0.31
C PHE A 41 3.93 2.98 -1.09
N ALA A 42 5.09 3.37 -1.60
CA ALA A 42 5.24 3.78 -3.00
C ALA A 42 4.91 2.63 -3.96
N ASP A 43 5.16 1.39 -3.55
CA ASP A 43 5.04 0.20 -4.41
C ASP A 43 3.72 -0.58 -4.25
N ARG A 44 2.79 -0.18 -3.35
CA ARG A 44 1.61 -1.01 -2.98
C ARG A 44 0.19 -0.40 -2.97
N PRO A 45 -0.18 0.69 -3.67
CA PRO A 45 -1.60 1.07 -3.80
C PRO A 45 -2.18 0.83 -5.20
N LEU A 46 -1.35 0.71 -6.24
CA LEU A 46 -1.84 0.73 -7.63
C LEU A 46 -2.32 -0.63 -8.13
N GLU A 47 -1.62 -1.72 -7.81
CA GLU A 47 -1.92 -3.06 -8.35
C GLU A 47 -3.24 -3.64 -7.84
N GLU A 48 -3.57 -3.37 -6.58
CA GLU A 48 -4.85 -3.80 -6.01
C GLU A 48 -6.02 -2.95 -6.54
N LEU A 49 -5.78 -1.66 -6.78
CA LEU A 49 -6.77 -0.77 -7.38
C LEU A 49 -7.02 -1.12 -8.86
N THR A 50 -5.99 -1.40 -9.65
CA THR A 50 -6.14 -1.82 -11.06
C THR A 50 -6.81 -3.18 -11.18
N GLY A 51 -6.46 -4.14 -10.31
CA GLY A 51 -7.15 -5.43 -10.24
C GLY A 51 -8.64 -5.30 -9.91
N ARG A 52 -9.02 -4.34 -9.05
CA ARG A 52 -10.42 -4.06 -8.72
C ARG A 52 -11.15 -3.33 -9.85
N VAL A 53 -10.51 -2.38 -10.53
CA VAL A 53 -11.09 -1.68 -11.69
C VAL A 53 -11.39 -2.67 -12.83
N GLY A 54 -10.45 -3.58 -13.15
CA GLY A 54 -10.65 -4.57 -14.21
C GLY A 54 -11.84 -5.51 -13.96
N LYS A 55 -12.11 -5.88 -12.70
CA LYS A 55 -13.28 -6.68 -12.33
C LYS A 55 -14.59 -5.91 -12.54
N VAL A 56 -14.62 -4.63 -12.16
CA VAL A 56 -15.80 -3.77 -12.35
C VAL A 56 -16.13 -3.58 -13.83
N GLU A 57 -15.14 -3.40 -14.69
CA GLU A 57 -15.36 -3.26 -16.15
C GLU A 57 -15.93 -4.54 -16.79
N GLN A 58 -15.48 -5.71 -16.32
CA GLN A 58 -16.01 -7.00 -16.78
C GLN A 58 -17.47 -7.19 -16.36
N GLU A 59 -17.80 -6.89 -15.10
CA GLU A 59 -19.17 -6.96 -14.58
C GLU A 59 -20.10 -5.99 -15.33
N LEU A 60 -19.66 -4.76 -15.57
CA LEU A 60 -20.42 -3.78 -16.37
C LEU A 60 -20.65 -4.27 -17.81
N SER A 61 -19.64 -4.86 -18.44
CA SER A 61 -19.77 -5.41 -19.79
C SER A 61 -20.75 -6.57 -19.85
N TYR A 62 -20.73 -7.43 -18.83
CA TYR A 62 -21.68 -8.52 -18.69
C TYR A 62 -23.11 -8.01 -18.49
N LEU A 63 -23.31 -7.03 -17.60
CA LEU A 63 -24.62 -6.43 -17.34
C LEU A 63 -25.20 -5.72 -18.58
N LYS A 64 -24.36 -5.00 -19.34
CA LYS A 64 -24.77 -4.40 -20.63
C LYS A 64 -25.28 -5.43 -21.62
N ARG A 65 -24.59 -6.59 -21.74
CA ARG A 65 -25.04 -7.69 -22.61
C ARG A 65 -26.38 -8.27 -22.15
N GLN A 66 -26.59 -8.41 -20.84
CA GLN A 66 -27.88 -8.87 -20.31
C GLN A 66 -29.01 -7.87 -20.61
N LEU A 67 -28.78 -6.57 -20.40
CA LEU A 67 -29.78 -5.54 -20.72
C LEU A 67 -30.13 -5.51 -22.20
N LEU A 68 -29.15 -5.64 -23.10
CA LEU A 68 -29.40 -5.75 -24.53
C LEU A 68 -30.23 -7.00 -24.84
N ALA A 69 -29.86 -8.16 -24.28
CA ALA A 69 -30.60 -9.40 -24.48
C ALA A 69 -32.05 -9.31 -23.99
N MET A 70 -32.31 -8.63 -22.86
CA MET A 70 -33.66 -8.38 -22.35
C MET A 70 -34.45 -7.44 -23.29
N ARG A 71 -33.82 -6.39 -23.81
CA ARG A 71 -34.43 -5.45 -24.75
C ARG A 71 -34.87 -6.11 -26.06
N PHE A 72 -34.13 -7.11 -26.55
CA PHE A 72 -34.46 -7.82 -27.80
C PHE A 72 -35.30 -9.09 -27.57
N ARG A 73 -35.67 -9.40 -26.32
CA ARG A 73 -36.58 -10.50 -25.95
C ARG A 73 -37.98 -10.02 -25.54
N ALA A 74 -38.22 -8.70 -25.46
CA ALA A 74 -39.52 -8.07 -25.30
C ALA A 74 -40.07 -7.68 -26.68
#